data_AF-A0A933K215-F1
#
_entry.id   AF-A0A933K215-F1
#
_cell.length_a   1.000
_cell.length_b   1.000
_cell.length_c   1.000
_cell.angle_alpha   90.00
_cell.angle_beta   90.00
_cell.angle_gamma   90.00
#
_symmetry.space_group_name_H-M   'P 1'
#
loop_
_entity.id
_entity.type
_entity.pdbx_description
1 polymer ?
#
loop_
_entity_poly.entity_id
_entity_poly.type
_entity_poly.pdbx_seq_one_letter_code
_entity_poly.pdbx_strand_id
1 'polypeptide(L)'
;MAKEKKDTRPLFTTPEEWLDEILAAWDEAGKRNVANTEPYHLASVVCLKFRGRQLTGPRAERVAKIALANYHVNTDRDTDTARDIKSNPRFAFALCYLASHLALDLVEEYTIDTVIEHSWERLSD
;
A
#
# COMPACT_ATOMS: atom_id res chain seq x y z
N MET A 1 -34.74 -7.20 -2.13
CA MET A 1 -34.05 -6.73 -0.92
C MET A 1 -32.59 -6.43 -1.28
N ALA A 2 -32.07 -5.32 -0.75
CA ALA A 2 -30.69 -4.80 -0.76
C ALA A 2 -29.95 -4.65 -2.10
N LYS A 3 -29.82 -3.38 -2.53
CA LYS A 3 -28.74 -2.90 -3.40
C LYS A 3 -27.45 -2.82 -2.58
N GLU A 4 -26.39 -3.49 -3.00
CA GLU A 4 -25.00 -3.09 -2.70
C GLU A 4 -24.14 -3.37 -3.95
N LYS A 5 -24.14 -2.43 -4.90
CA LYS A 5 -23.00 -2.29 -5.81
C LYS A 5 -21.96 -1.51 -5.02
N LYS A 6 -21.06 -2.23 -4.36
CA LYS A 6 -19.92 -1.63 -3.68
C LYS A 6 -18.96 -1.19 -4.79
N ASP A 7 -18.90 0.11 -5.07
CA ASP A 7 -17.99 0.71 -6.03
C ASP A 7 -16.56 0.28 -5.68
N THR A 8 -16.06 -0.72 -6.40
CA THR A 8 -14.67 -1.16 -6.28
C THR A 8 -13.87 -0.30 -7.22
N ARG A 9 -12.86 0.40 -6.69
CA ARG A 9 -11.95 1.18 -7.54
C ARG A 9 -11.29 0.22 -8.55
N PRO A 10 -11.22 0.59 -9.84
CA PRO A 10 -10.58 -0.26 -10.84
C PRO A 10 -9.11 -0.48 -10.52
N LEU A 11 -8.53 -1.55 -11.07
CA LEU A 11 -7.08 -1.69 -11.08
C LEU A 11 -6.53 -0.83 -12.20
N PHE A 12 -5.45 -0.11 -11.89
CA PHE A 12 -4.81 0.82 -12.80
C PHE A 12 -3.77 0.10 -13.66
N THR A 13 -3.58 0.62 -14.86
CA THR A 13 -2.68 -0.01 -15.85
C THR A 13 -1.40 0.79 -16.08
N THR A 14 -1.35 2.02 -15.58
CA THR A 14 -0.19 2.90 -15.74
C THR A 14 0.43 3.27 -14.38
N PRO A 15 1.74 3.54 -14.33
CA PRO A 15 2.40 3.99 -13.10
C PRO A 15 1.86 5.32 -12.54
N GLU A 16 1.46 6.25 -13.40
CA GLU A 16 0.91 7.55 -13.00
C GLU A 16 -0.43 7.38 -12.26
N GLU A 17 -1.34 6.57 -12.80
CA GLU A 17 -2.62 6.26 -12.15
C GLU A 17 -2.41 5.55 -10.79
N TRP A 18 -1.39 4.69 -10.70
CA TRP A 18 -1.02 4.04 -9.45
C TRP A 18 -0.50 5.04 -8.41
N LEU A 19 0.31 6.01 -8.84
CA LEU A 19 0.78 7.07 -7.96
C LEU A 19 -0.38 7.90 -7.40
N ASP A 20 -1.33 8.31 -8.25
CA ASP A 20 -2.54 9.03 -7.82
C ASP A 20 -3.35 8.22 -6.79
N GLU A 21 -3.51 6.92 -7.01
CA GLU A 21 -4.17 6.02 -6.06
C GLU A 21 -3.39 5.91 -4.74
N ILE A 22 -2.06 5.80 -4.79
CA ILE A 22 -1.20 5.72 -3.61
C ILE A 22 -1.32 7.00 -2.77
N LEU A 23 -1.31 8.18 -3.41
CA LEU A 23 -1.49 9.46 -2.74
C LEU A 23 -2.89 9.56 -2.10
N ALA A 24 -3.94 9.15 -2.82
CA ALA A 24 -5.28 9.10 -2.26
C ALA A 24 -5.40 8.11 -1.09
N ALA A 25 -4.67 6.99 -1.14
CA ALA A 25 -4.63 6.01 -0.06
C ALA A 25 -3.85 6.53 1.15
N TRP A 26 -2.77 7.28 0.93
CA TRP A 26 -1.99 7.95 1.96
C TRP A 26 -2.86 8.95 2.73
N ASP A 27 -3.58 9.81 2.02
CA ASP A 27 -4.51 10.78 2.65
C ASP A 27 -5.62 10.08 3.43
N GLU A 28 -6.12 8.96 2.91
CA GLU A 28 -7.12 8.14 3.61
C GLU A 28 -6.56 7.50 4.88
N ALA A 29 -5.30 7.08 4.88
CA ALA A 29 -4.63 6.59 6.09
C ALA A 29 -4.50 7.71 7.13
N GLY A 30 -4.16 8.93 6.71
CA GLY A 30 -4.06 10.11 7.60
C GLY A 30 -5.38 10.41 8.34
N LYS A 31 -6.53 10.25 7.68
CA LYS A 31 -7.86 10.44 8.31
C LYS A 31 -8.16 9.46 9.44
N ARG A 32 -7.50 8.30 9.46
CA ARG A 32 -7.74 7.25 10.45
C ARG A 32 -7.05 7.49 11.78
N ASN A 33 -6.25 8.55 11.88
CA ASN A 33 -5.58 9.10 13.07
C ASN A 33 -5.55 8.15 14.28
N VAL A 34 -4.77 7.08 14.17
CA VAL A 34 -4.47 6.20 15.29
C VAL A 34 -3.18 6.73 15.91
N ALA A 35 -3.28 7.31 17.11
CA ALA A 35 -2.11 7.82 17.82
C ALA A 35 -1.02 6.73 17.89
N ASN A 36 0.23 7.11 17.58
CA ASN A 36 1.41 6.24 17.62
C ASN A 36 1.41 5.05 16.65
N THR A 37 0.66 5.12 15.54
CA THR A 37 0.75 4.11 14.46
C THR A 37 1.45 4.70 13.25
N GLU A 38 2.55 4.08 12.84
CA GLU A 38 3.20 4.45 11.59
C GLU A 38 2.25 4.23 10.39
N PRO A 39 2.14 5.19 9.45
CA PRO A 39 1.15 5.13 8.38
C PRO A 39 1.21 3.84 7.54
N TYR A 40 2.40 3.27 7.33
CA TYR A 40 2.58 2.04 6.55
C TYR A 40 1.87 0.81 7.17
N HIS A 41 1.57 0.82 8.48
CA HIS A 41 0.71 -0.22 9.09
C HIS A 41 -0.74 -0.13 8.61
N LEU A 42 -1.21 1.06 8.20
CA LEU A 42 -2.57 1.27 7.72
C LEU A 42 -2.75 0.95 6.24
N ALA A 43 -1.67 0.82 5.47
CA ALA A 43 -1.70 0.61 4.03
C ALA A 43 -2.55 -0.60 3.60
N SER A 44 -2.39 -1.74 4.28
CA SER A 44 -3.17 -2.94 4.01
C SER A 44 -4.67 -2.74 4.26
N VAL A 45 -5.03 -2.01 5.31
CA VAL A 45 -6.42 -1.74 5.65
C VAL A 45 -7.06 -0.77 4.66
N VAL A 46 -6.30 0.23 4.18
CA VAL A 46 -6.76 1.15 3.13
C VAL A 46 -6.92 0.40 1.80
N CYS A 47 -5.97 -0.46 1.42
CA CYS A 47 -6.07 -1.33 0.24
C CYS A 47 -7.34 -2.18 0.28
N LEU A 48 -7.59 -2.87 1.39
CA LEU A 48 -8.81 -3.66 1.57
C LEU A 48 -10.07 -2.81 1.45
N LYS A 49 -10.08 -1.59 2.01
CA LYS A 49 -11.20 -0.64 1.89
C LYS A 49 -11.44 -0.25 0.43
N PHE A 50 -10.42 0.20 -0.28
CA PHE A 50 -10.52 0.68 -1.67
C PHE A 50 -10.91 -0.43 -2.65
N ARG A 51 -10.52 -1.67 -2.36
CA ARG A 51 -10.90 -2.87 -3.12
C ARG A 51 -12.20 -3.50 -2.64
N GLY A 52 -12.95 -2.84 -1.74
CA GLY A 52 -14.25 -3.29 -1.26
C GLY A 52 -14.22 -4.60 -0.46
N ARG A 53 -13.05 -5.03 0.03
CA ARG A 53 -12.86 -6.27 0.79
C ARG A 53 -13.27 -6.11 2.26
N GLN A 54 -13.35 -7.22 2.98
CA GLN A 54 -13.52 -7.21 4.44
C GLN A 54 -12.24 -6.69 5.10
N LEU A 55 -12.40 -5.88 6.15
CA LEU A 55 -11.27 -5.25 6.86
C LEU A 55 -10.73 -6.10 8.01
N THR A 56 -11.44 -7.17 8.38
CA THR A 56 -11.11 -8.04 9.51
C THR A 56 -11.19 -9.52 9.10
N GLY A 57 -10.61 -10.40 9.92
CA GLY A 57 -10.60 -11.84 9.72
C GLY A 57 -9.34 -12.37 9.03
N PRO A 58 -9.24 -13.70 8.82
CA PRO A 58 -7.98 -14.36 8.45
C PRO A 58 -7.35 -13.85 7.16
N ARG A 59 -8.18 -13.46 6.17
CA ARG A 59 -7.67 -12.90 4.91
C ARG A 59 -7.09 -11.51 5.11
N ALA A 60 -7.74 -10.64 5.89
CA ALA A 60 -7.25 -9.30 6.18
C ALA A 60 -5.93 -9.36 6.97
N GLU A 61 -5.86 -10.24 7.97
CA GLU A 61 -4.65 -10.51 8.76
C GLU A 61 -3.49 -11.00 7.88
N ARG A 62 -3.76 -11.92 6.94
CA ARG A 62 -2.75 -12.40 5.99
C ARG A 62 -2.19 -11.26 5.13
N VAL A 63 -3.06 -10.41 4.59
CA VAL A 63 -2.63 -9.26 3.76
C VAL A 63 -1.77 -8.30 4.58
N ALA A 64 -2.19 -7.95 5.79
CA ALA A 64 -1.40 -7.10 6.69
C ALA A 64 -0.03 -7.70 7.01
N LYS A 65 0.03 -9.01 7.30
CA LYS A 65 1.28 -9.72 7.58
C LYS A 65 2.24 -9.70 6.39
N ILE A 66 1.75 -9.95 5.17
CA ILE A 66 2.58 -9.94 3.96
C ILE A 66 3.08 -8.53 3.65
N ALA A 67 2.23 -7.52 3.76
CA ALA A 67 2.63 -6.13 3.57
C ALA A 67 3.76 -5.71 4.52
N LEU A 68 3.65 -6.04 5.81
CA LEU A 68 4.69 -5.74 6.79
C LEU A 68 5.97 -6.56 6.57
N ALA A 69 5.85 -7.83 6.19
CA ALA A 69 7.02 -8.65 5.85
C ALA A 69 7.78 -8.05 4.66
N ASN A 70 7.06 -7.52 3.65
CA ASN A 70 7.68 -6.86 2.51
C ASN A 70 8.44 -5.59 2.91
N TYR A 71 7.90 -4.77 3.82
CA TYR A 71 8.63 -3.64 4.38
C TYR A 71 9.91 -4.07 5.10
N HIS A 72 9.84 -5.08 5.98
CA HIS A 72 11.03 -5.57 6.70
C HIS A 72 12.10 -6.11 5.74
N VAL A 73 11.74 -6.91 4.74
CA VAL A 73 12.68 -7.43 3.74
C VAL A 73 13.45 -6.30 3.03
N ASN A 74 12.78 -5.19 2.74
CA ASN A 74 13.37 -4.04 2.07
C ASN A 74 14.11 -3.07 3.01
N THR A 75 13.94 -3.19 4.32
CA THR A 75 14.51 -2.26 5.31
C THR A 75 15.51 -2.91 6.28
N ASP A 76 15.57 -4.23 6.38
CA ASP A 76 16.46 -4.94 7.32
C ASP A 76 17.94 -4.90 6.90
N ARG A 77 18.24 -4.56 5.65
CA ARG A 77 19.61 -4.43 5.13
C ARG A 77 20.16 -3.03 5.36
N ASP A 78 21.47 -2.89 5.61
CA ASP A 78 22.14 -1.58 5.61
C ASP A 78 22.55 -1.19 4.19
N THR A 79 21.57 -0.66 3.45
CA THR A 79 21.73 -0.15 2.08
C THR A 79 21.12 1.24 1.99
N ASP A 80 21.55 2.05 1.03
CA ASP A 80 21.01 3.40 0.85
C ASP A 80 19.48 3.35 0.62
N THR A 81 19.01 2.44 -0.23
CA THR A 81 17.57 2.19 -0.43
C THR A 81 16.83 1.91 0.88
N ALA A 82 17.37 1.05 1.74
CA ALA A 82 16.75 0.74 3.03
C ALA A 82 16.69 1.97 3.96
N ARG A 83 17.69 2.85 3.90
CA ARG A 83 17.69 4.11 4.66
C ARG A 83 16.65 5.08 4.10
N ASP A 84 16.55 5.18 2.78
CA ASP A 84 15.57 6.04 2.11
C ASP A 84 14.14 5.62 2.47
N ILE A 85 13.84 4.33 2.39
CA ILE A 85 12.53 3.77 2.80
C ILE A 85 12.21 4.10 4.26
N LYS A 86 13.18 3.93 5.18
CA LYS A 86 12.99 4.22 6.61
C LYS A 86 12.79 5.72 6.87
N SER A 87 13.45 6.58 6.09
CA SER A 87 13.37 8.04 6.23
C SER A 87 12.17 8.66 5.54
N ASN A 88 11.50 7.92 4.65
CA ASN A 88 10.34 8.39 3.88
C ASN A 88 9.08 7.56 4.21
N PRO A 89 8.23 8.04 5.14
CA PRO A 89 6.98 7.36 5.51
C PRO A 89 6.01 7.13 4.35
N ARG A 90 5.96 8.03 3.35
CA ARG A 90 5.11 7.86 2.15
C ARG A 90 5.61 6.71 1.31
N PHE A 91 6.92 6.57 1.17
CA PHE A 91 7.52 5.48 0.42
C PHE A 91 7.31 4.14 1.14
N ALA A 92 7.54 4.08 2.46
CA ALA A 92 7.22 2.91 3.27
C ALA A 92 5.73 2.51 3.14
N PHE A 93 4.84 3.50 3.10
CA PHE A 93 3.42 3.28 2.88
C PHE A 93 3.12 2.72 1.49
N ALA A 94 3.67 3.32 0.44
CA ALA A 94 3.49 2.89 -0.95
C ALA A 94 3.93 1.43 -1.13
N LEU A 95 5.08 1.07 -0.57
CA LEU A 95 5.60 -0.29 -0.58
C LEU A 95 4.62 -1.29 0.07
N CYS A 96 4.15 -1.00 1.28
CA CYS A 96 3.14 -1.82 1.97
C CYS A 96 1.80 -1.86 1.21
N TYR A 97 1.40 -0.77 0.57
CA TYR A 97 0.15 -0.67 -0.18
C TYR A 97 0.19 -1.55 -1.44
N LEU A 98 1.29 -1.52 -2.19
CA LEU A 98 1.49 -2.37 -3.37
C LEU A 98 1.66 -3.84 -2.97
N ALA A 99 2.42 -4.14 -1.92
CA ALA A 99 2.53 -5.50 -1.37
C ALA A 99 1.17 -6.07 -0.93
N SER A 100 0.25 -5.21 -0.47
CA SER A 100 -1.12 -5.62 -0.14
C SER A 100 -1.92 -6.03 -1.39
N HIS A 101 -1.68 -5.38 -2.54
CA HIS A 101 -2.29 -5.78 -3.81
C HIS A 101 -1.75 -7.10 -4.32
N LEU A 102 -0.44 -7.31 -4.19
CA LEU A 102 0.19 -8.59 -4.50
C LEU A 102 -0.38 -9.71 -3.63
N ALA A 103 -0.50 -9.48 -2.32
CA ALA A 103 -1.07 -10.45 -1.38
C ALA A 103 -2.54 -10.81 -1.66
N LEU A 104 -3.25 -9.97 -2.42
CA LEU A 104 -4.62 -10.16 -2.87
C LEU A 104 -4.72 -10.76 -4.29
N ASP A 105 -3.59 -11.06 -4.92
CA ASP A 105 -3.47 -11.54 -6.30
C ASP A 105 -4.11 -10.56 -7.31
N LEU A 106 -3.95 -9.26 -7.06
CA LEU A 106 -4.51 -8.19 -7.91
C LEU A 106 -3.49 -7.57 -8.87
N VAL A 107 -2.21 -7.71 -8.57
CA VAL A 107 -1.09 -7.23 -9.39
C VAL A 107 0.04 -8.25 -9.34
N GLU A 108 0.96 -8.15 -10.30
CA GLU A 108 2.17 -8.97 -10.34
C GLU A 108 3.37 -8.17 -9.79
N GLU A 109 4.45 -8.86 -9.44
CA GLU A 109 5.68 -8.24 -8.92
C GLU A 109 6.25 -7.19 -9.88
N TYR A 110 6.23 -7.48 -11.20
CA TYR A 110 6.66 -6.54 -12.23
C TYR A 110 5.91 -5.20 -12.19
N THR A 111 4.61 -5.22 -11.87
CA THR A 111 3.82 -3.99 -11.70
C THR A 111 4.32 -3.17 -10.52
N ILE A 112 4.68 -3.82 -9.42
CA ILE A 112 5.18 -3.15 -8.21
C ILE A 112 6.49 -2.44 -8.52
N ASP A 113 7.44 -3.14 -9.16
CA ASP A 113 8.75 -2.59 -9.48
C ASP A 113 8.61 -1.36 -10.38
N THR A 114 7.79 -1.46 -11.42
CA THR A 114 7.53 -0.35 -12.36
C THR A 114 6.91 0.86 -11.65
N VAL A 115 5.92 0.64 -10.77
CA VAL A 115 5.27 1.72 -10.02
C VAL A 115 6.24 2.38 -9.04
N ILE A 116 7.02 1.58 -8.31
CA ILE A 116 7.98 2.08 -7.33
C ILE A 116 9.07 2.91 -8.01
N GLU A 117 9.65 2.43 -9.11
CA GLU A 117 10.67 3.15 -9.88
C GLU A 117 10.13 4.49 -10.38
N HIS A 118 8.92 4.51 -10.95
CA HIS A 118 8.27 5.74 -11.42
C HIS A 118 7.92 6.71 -10.28
N SER A 119 7.59 6.20 -9.10
CA SER A 119 7.09 7.00 -7.97
C SER A 119 8.20 7.51 -7.06
N TRP A 120 9.44 7.06 -7.25
CA TRP A 120 10.55 7.32 -6.32
C TRP A 120 10.77 8.81 -6.06
N GLU A 121 10.87 9.61 -7.13
CA GLU A 121 11.11 11.06 -7.03
C GLU A 121 9.89 11.77 -6.43
N ARG A 122 8.68 11.42 -6.88
CA ARG A 122 7.43 12.10 -6.51
C ARG A 122 6.91 11.78 -5.11
N LEU A 123 7.30 10.64 -4.53
CA LEU A 123 6.97 10.30 -3.15
C LEU A 123 7.97 10.91 -2.15
N SER A 124 9.08 11.48 -2.63
CA SER A 124 10.15 12.06 -1.82
C SER A 124 10.03 13.58 -1.62
N ASP A 125 9.12 14.23 -2.34
CA ASP A 125 8.75 15.66 -2.21
C ASP A 125 7.62 15.91 -1.20
#